data_AF-A0A1S6HCD8-F1
#
_entry.id   AF-A0A1S6HCD8-F1
#
_cell.length_a   1.000
_cell.length_b   1.000
_cell.length_c   1.000
_cell.angle_alpha   90.00
_cell.angle_beta   90.00
_cell.angle_gamma   90.00
#
_symmetry.space_group_name_H-M   'P 1'
#
loop_
_entity.id
_entity.type
_entity.pdbx_description
1 polymer ?
#
loop_
_entity_poly.entity_id
_entity_poly.type
_entity_poly.pdbx_seq_one_letter_code
_entity_poly.pdbx_strand_id
1 'polypeptide(L)'
;MQFDLRKNWMWIVIIVGILLFGLVFFGIHGLRFGIGLLLFTLPGYFAFRKLKFSPEESACYGFFTSIGIVSGIVYYVGFVIPFAWAVYASLILLLFASLYLLIWGK
;
A
#
# COMPACT_ATOMS: atom_id res chain seq x y z
N MET A 1 0.52 -4.69 -20.25
CA MET A 1 0.35 -3.25 -19.96
C MET A 1 1.71 -2.60 -20.13
N GLN A 2 1.95 -1.87 -21.23
CA GLN A 2 3.26 -1.30 -21.54
C GLN A 2 3.48 -0.08 -20.62
N PHE A 3 4.49 -0.12 -19.75
CA PHE A 3 4.78 0.93 -18.78
C PHE A 3 5.47 2.09 -19.51
N ASP A 4 4.72 3.08 -19.99
CA ASP A 4 5.29 4.24 -20.66
C ASP A 4 5.96 5.17 -19.65
N LEU A 5 7.29 5.09 -19.56
CA LEU A 5 8.13 5.88 -18.67
C LEU A 5 7.95 7.39 -18.87
N ARG A 6 7.62 7.84 -20.09
CA ARG A 6 7.40 9.28 -20.38
C ARG A 6 6.09 9.81 -19.82
N LYS A 7 5.09 8.96 -19.57
CA LYS A 7 3.82 9.36 -18.96
C LYS A 7 3.86 9.27 -17.43
N ASN A 8 4.72 8.40 -16.91
CA ASN A 8 4.75 8.05 -15.48
C ASN A 8 5.92 8.69 -14.70
N TRP A 9 6.82 9.44 -15.36
CA TRP A 9 8.00 10.04 -14.72
C TRP A 9 7.62 10.94 -13.52
N MET A 10 6.52 11.68 -13.63
CA MET A 10 6.07 12.58 -12.56
C MET A 10 5.70 11.81 -11.28
N TRP A 11 5.06 10.65 -11.42
CA TRP A 11 4.74 9.77 -10.29
C TRP A 11 6.00 9.17 -9.67
N ILE A 12 6.99 8.79 -10.48
CA ILE A 12 8.28 8.30 -9.99
C ILE A 12 8.99 9.40 -9.20
N VAL A 13 9.01 10.63 -9.71
CA VAL A 13 9.61 11.78 -9.01
C VAL A 13 8.90 12.06 -7.69
N ILE A 14 7.57 11.98 -7.64
CA ILE A 14 6.80 12.16 -6.39
C ILE A 14 7.15 11.06 -5.38
N ILE A 15 7.14 9.79 -5.79
CA ILE A 15 7.44 8.66 -4.90
C ILE A 15 8.87 8.75 -4.38
N VAL A 16 9.84 8.99 -5.26
CA VAL A 16 11.26 9.14 -4.89
C VAL A 16 11.45 10.36 -4.00
N GLY A 17 10.77 11.47 -4.28
CA GLY A 17 10.80 12.68 -3.46
C GLY A 17 10.29 12.43 -2.04
N ILE A 18 9.16 11.73 -1.88
CA ILE A 18 8.61 11.37 -0.56
C ILE A 18 9.57 10.45 0.21
N LEU A 19 10.16 9.46 -0.45
CA LEU A 19 11.11 8.54 0.17
C LEU A 19 12.42 9.24 0.59
N LEU A 20 12.96 10.11 -0.26
CA LEU A 20 14.15 10.91 0.04
C LEU A 20 13.89 11.93 1.16
N PHE A 21 12.73 12.58 1.14
CA PHE A 21 12.30 13.45 2.23
C PHE A 21 12.23 12.68 3.56
N GLY A 22 11.58 11.51 3.56
CA GLY A 22 11.54 10.63 4.74
C GLY A 22 12.93 10.24 5.23
N LEU A 23 13.86 9.94 4.32
CA LEU A 23 15.24 9.58 4.64
C LEU A 23 16.03 10.75 5.23
N VAL A 24 15.90 11.95 4.67
CA VAL A 24 16.67 13.14 5.11
C VAL A 24 16.21 13.63 6.48
N PHE A 25 14.89 13.68 6.72
CA PHE A 25 14.35 14.28 7.94
C PHE A 25 14.14 13.28 9.08
N PHE A 26 13.83 12.02 8.76
CA PHE A 26 13.50 10.98 9.76
C PHE A 26 14.43 9.76 9.68
N GLY A 27 15.51 9.84 8.89
CA GLY A 27 16.49 8.77 8.75
C GLY A 27 15.90 7.48 8.21
N ILE A 28 16.48 6.36 8.63
CA ILE A 28 16.04 5.01 8.21
C ILE A 28 14.58 4.71 8.59
N HIS A 29 14.06 5.34 9.65
CA HIS A 29 12.68 5.15 10.09
C HIS A 29 11.68 5.77 9.13
N GLY A 30 11.96 6.97 8.60
CA GLY A 30 11.12 7.60 7.57
C GLY A 30 11.10 6.82 6.26
N LEU A 31 12.25 6.31 5.84
CA LEU A 31 12.33 5.44 4.65
C LEU A 31 11.51 4.16 4.84
N ARG A 32 11.64 3.49 5.99
CA ARG A 32 10.85 2.29 6.32
C ARG A 32 9.35 2.57 6.34
N PHE A 33 8.95 3.72 6.87
CA PHE A 33 7.55 4.14 6.86
C PHE A 33 7.03 4.35 5.44
N GLY A 34 7.77 5.08 4.59
CA GLY A 34 7.38 5.30 3.19
C GLY A 34 7.28 4.01 2.37
N ILE A 35 8.25 3.10 2.55
CA ILE A 35 8.19 1.75 1.93
C ILE A 35 6.99 0.98 2.46
N GLY A 36 6.72 1.03 3.77
CA GLY A 36 5.56 0.39 4.37
C GLY A 36 4.25 0.88 3.76
N LEU A 37 4.07 2.20 3.64
CA LEU A 37 2.89 2.79 3.00
C LEU A 37 2.70 2.30 1.57
N LEU A 38 3.78 2.21 0.78
CA LEU A 38 3.71 1.68 -0.57
C LEU A 38 3.31 0.20 -0.58
N LEU A 39 3.91 -0.62 0.29
CA LEU A 39 3.59 -2.05 0.41
C LEU A 39 2.16 -2.30 0.86
N PHE A 40 1.59 -1.43 1.69
CA PHE A 40 0.18 -1.50 2.04
C PHE A 40 -0.71 -1.00 0.91
N THR A 41 -0.33 0.06 0.20
CA THR A 41 -1.21 0.68 -0.82
C THR A 41 -1.23 -0.08 -2.15
N LEU A 42 -0.10 -0.64 -2.59
CA LEU A 42 0.05 -1.32 -3.88
C LEU A 42 -0.90 -2.52 -4.06
N PRO A 43 -1.05 -3.43 -3.09
CA PRO A 43 -2.01 -4.52 -3.19
C PRO A 43 -3.45 -4.02 -3.40
N GLY A 44 -3.85 -2.98 -2.66
CA GLY A 44 -5.16 -2.34 -2.83
C GLY A 44 -5.32 -1.75 -4.23
N TYR A 45 -4.32 -1.00 -4.70
CA TYR A 45 -4.30 -0.43 -6.05
C TYR A 45 -4.56 -1.50 -7.12
N PHE A 46 -3.83 -2.62 -7.10
CA PHE A 46 -4.00 -3.67 -8.10
C PHE A 46 -5.37 -4.36 -8.03
N ALA A 47 -5.91 -4.54 -6.83
CA ALA A 47 -7.25 -5.08 -6.66
C ALA A 47 -8.32 -4.17 -7.29
N PHE A 48 -8.27 -2.86 -7.02
CA PHE A 48 -9.22 -1.90 -7.58
C PHE A 48 -9.04 -1.68 -9.08
N ARG A 49 -7.81 -1.80 -9.61
CA ARG A 49 -7.55 -1.77 -11.06
C ARG A 49 -8.29 -2.89 -11.79
N LYS A 50 -8.43 -4.07 -11.18
CA LYS A 50 -9.18 -5.18 -11.76
C LYS A 50 -10.69 -4.92 -11.77
N LEU A 51 -11.20 -4.19 -10.78
CA LEU A 51 -12.60 -3.75 -10.71
C LEU A 51 -12.93 -2.58 -11.67
N LYS A 52 -12.04 -2.27 -12.62
CA LYS A 52 -12.19 -1.24 -13.67
C LYS A 52 -12.29 0.21 -13.16
N PHE A 53 -11.81 0.48 -11.95
CA PHE A 53 -11.63 1.86 -11.48
C PHE A 53 -10.55 2.60 -12.29
N SER A 54 -10.68 3.93 -12.40
CA SER A 54 -9.62 4.76 -12.96
C SER A 54 -8.31 4.61 -12.15
N PRO A 55 -7.13 4.89 -12.75
CA PRO A 55 -5.86 4.85 -12.03
C PRO A 55 -5.86 5.70 -10.76
N GLU A 56 -6.46 6.89 -10.83
CA GLU A 56 -6.53 7.86 -9.75
C GLU A 56 -7.44 7.37 -8.62
N GLU A 57 -8.62 6.85 -8.96
CA GLU A 57 -9.53 6.22 -7.98
C GLU A 57 -8.90 4.99 -7.35
N SER A 58 -8.24 4.14 -8.13
CA SER A 58 -7.61 2.91 -7.62
C SER A 58 -6.49 3.23 -6.63
N ALA A 59 -5.73 4.30 -6.86
CA ALA A 59 -4.69 4.76 -5.94
C ALA A 59 -5.29 5.35 -4.66
N CYS A 60 -6.32 6.19 -4.81
CA CYS A 60 -7.04 6.80 -3.70
C CYS A 60 -7.71 5.74 -2.80
N TYR A 61 -8.56 4.89 -3.37
CA TYR A 61 -9.22 3.82 -2.64
C TYR A 61 -8.22 2.79 -2.12
N GLY A 62 -7.18 2.44 -2.88
CA GLY A 62 -6.11 1.58 -2.41
C GLY A 62 -5.45 2.12 -1.15
N PHE A 63 -5.12 3.41 -1.13
CA PHE A 63 -4.49 4.07 0.02
C PHE A 63 -5.43 4.11 1.24
N PHE A 64 -6.65 4.62 1.07
CA PHE A 64 -7.59 4.77 2.18
C PHE A 64 -8.09 3.44 2.73
N THR A 65 -8.34 2.46 1.85
CA THR A 65 -8.73 1.10 2.27
C THR A 65 -7.60 0.46 3.05
N SER A 66 -6.36 0.61 2.59
CA SER A 66 -5.21 0.02 3.26
C SER A 66 -4.99 0.69 4.62
N ILE A 67 -5.04 2.01 4.73
CA ILE A 67 -4.93 2.66 6.05
C ILE A 67 -6.11 2.28 6.95
N GLY A 68 -7.35 2.41 6.48
CA GLY A 68 -8.54 2.17 7.30
C GLY A 68 -8.65 0.72 7.77
N ILE A 69 -8.61 -0.24 6.83
CA ILE A 69 -8.79 -1.66 7.13
C ILE A 69 -7.58 -2.21 7.89
N VAL A 70 -6.35 -1.91 7.45
CA VAL A 70 -5.16 -2.44 8.13
C VAL A 70 -5.04 -1.86 9.53
N SER A 71 -5.19 -0.54 9.71
CA SER A 71 -5.13 0.03 11.06
C SER A 71 -6.21 -0.53 11.98
N GLY A 72 -7.42 -0.78 11.46
CA GLY A 72 -8.49 -1.45 12.21
C GLY A 72 -8.11 -2.88 12.62
N ILE A 73 -7.63 -3.69 11.67
CA ILE A 73 -7.22 -5.08 11.94
C ILE A 73 -6.06 -5.11 12.94
N VAL A 74 -5.03 -4.28 12.74
CA VAL A 74 -3.88 -4.19 13.64
C VAL A 74 -4.30 -3.79 15.05
N TYR A 75 -5.24 -2.85 15.19
CA TYR A 75 -5.76 -2.43 16.48
C TYR A 75 -6.44 -3.60 17.22
N TYR A 76 -7.37 -4.29 16.56
CA TYR A 76 -8.10 -5.40 17.18
C TYR A 76 -7.21 -6.62 17.46
N VAL A 77 -6.37 -7.00 16.50
CA VAL A 77 -5.45 -8.14 16.62
C VAL A 77 -4.33 -7.83 17.62
N GLY A 78 -3.93 -6.56 17.73
CA GLY A 78 -2.93 -6.08 18.70
C GLY A 78 -3.34 -6.23 20.17
N PHE A 79 -4.63 -6.46 20.47
CA PHE A 79 -5.07 -6.84 21.81
C PHE A 79 -4.74 -8.29 22.17
N VAL A 80 -4.54 -9.15 21.17
CA VAL A 80 -4.36 -10.60 21.36
C VAL A 80 -2.89 -10.99 21.20
N ILE A 81 -2.19 -10.38 20.25
CA ILE A 81 -0.79 -10.67 19.94
C ILE A 81 0.06 -9.39 19.98
N PRO A 82 1.39 -9.49 20.12
CA PRO A 82 2.23 -8.29 20.14
C PRO A 82 2.05 -7.46 18.87
N PHE A 83 2.02 -6.13 19.03
CA PHE A 83 1.67 -5.17 17.96
C PHE A 83 2.48 -5.37 16.67
N ALA A 84 3.78 -5.69 16.76
CA ALA A 84 4.61 -5.97 15.59
C ALA A 84 4.09 -7.17 14.78
N TRP A 85 3.66 -8.24 15.44
CA TRP A 85 3.07 -9.42 14.79
C TRP A 85 1.69 -9.12 14.21
N ALA A 86 0.90 -8.28 14.86
CA ALA A 86 -0.38 -7.81 14.33
C ALA A 86 -0.18 -7.04 13.01
N VAL A 87 0.83 -6.16 12.94
CA VAL A 87 1.20 -5.46 11.70
C VAL A 87 1.60 -6.45 10.61
N TYR A 88 2.46 -7.42 10.88
CA TYR A 88 2.84 -8.42 9.87
C TYR A 88 1.67 -9.28 9.40
N ALA A 89 0.82 -9.74 10.32
CA ALA A 89 -0.37 -10.54 9.99
C ALA A 89 -1.34 -9.75 9.10
N SER A 90 -1.57 -8.47 9.40
CA SER A 90 -2.44 -7.60 8.60
C SER A 90 -1.88 -7.37 7.19
N LEU A 91 -0.56 -7.23 7.05
CA LEU A 91 0.10 -7.06 5.76
C LEU A 91 -0.02 -8.33 4.90
N ILE A 92 0.20 -9.50 5.50
CA ILE A 92 0.00 -10.80 4.84
C ILE A 92 -1.45 -10.94 4.38
N LEU A 93 -2.41 -10.65 5.25
CA LEU A 93 -3.83 -10.76 4.94
C LEU A 93 -4.24 -9.84 3.79
N LEU A 94 -3.76 -8.60 3.77
CA LEU A 94 -3.99 -7.67 2.67
C LEU A 94 -3.41 -8.19 1.36
N LEU A 95 -2.18 -8.71 1.38
CA LEU A 95 -1.54 -9.32 0.21
C LEU A 95 -2.37 -10.49 -0.33
N PHE A 96 -2.81 -11.40 0.55
CA PHE A 96 -3.65 -12.53 0.16
C PHE A 96 -5.00 -12.08 -0.40
N ALA A 97 -5.67 -11.12 0.24
CA ALA A 97 -6.94 -10.58 -0.22
C ALA A 97 -6.81 -9.93 -1.60
N SER A 98 -5.77 -9.11 -1.80
CA SER A 98 -5.49 -8.48 -3.08
C SER A 98 -5.10 -9.48 -4.16
N LEU A 99 -4.31 -10.51 -3.84
CA LEU A 99 -3.98 -11.60 -4.77
C LEU A 99 -5.22 -12.42 -5.14
N TYR A 100 -6.08 -12.73 -4.17
CA TYR A 100 -7.34 -13.41 -4.40
C TYR A 100 -8.23 -12.61 -5.36
N LEU A 101 -8.42 -11.31 -5.10
CA LEU A 101 -9.17 -10.44 -6.00
C LEU A 101 -8.50 -10.37 -7.38
N LEU A 102 -7.18 -10.23 -7.45
CA LEU A 102 -6.44 -10.14 -8.71
C LEU A 102 -6.52 -11.41 -9.56
N ILE A 103 -6.55 -12.60 -8.95
CA ILE A 103 -6.65 -13.87 -9.70
C ILE A 103 -8.11 -14.25 -9.95
N TRP A 104 -8.97 -14.20 -8.93
CA TRP A 104 -10.32 -14.78 -8.93
C TRP A 104 -11.47 -13.77 -8.95
N GLY A 105 -11.20 -12.48 -8.66
CA GLY A 105 -12.20 -11.43 -8.80
C GLY A 105 -12.77 -11.39 -10.21
N LYS A 106 -14.10 -11.33 -10.35
CA LYS A 106 -14.77 -11.17 -11.65
C LYS A 106 -14.93 -9.69 -11.98
#